data_AF-A0A432QC35-F1
#
_entry.id   AF-A0A432QC35-F1
#
_cell.length_a   1.000
_cell.length_b   1.000
_cell.length_c   1.000
_cell.angle_alpha   90.00
_cell.angle_beta   90.00
_cell.angle_gamma   90.00
#
_symmetry.space_group_name_H-M   'P 1'
#
loop_
_entity.id
_entity.type
_entity.pdbx_description
1 polymer ?
#
loop_
_entity_poly.entity_id
_entity_poly.type
_entity_poly.pdbx_seq_one_letter_code
_entity_poly.pdbx_strand_id
1 'polypeptide(L)'
;FEVGDAMLAETDPKAQVAGIGTAGENLVKMAGIMLGPSHYVRGASRGGMGAILGSKKLKGIAVRGKKRPDYPDRKAFLNTVKEQNKAIKENSTGMSLLGTAGGFQATEEYGDLALKNWRLGTWPRAAELTGSVHYSPGDTMGTEDRH
;
A
#
# COMPACT_ATOMS: atom_id res chain seq x y z
N PHE A 1 11.31 2.81 4.36
CA PHE A 1 11.65 3.66 3.20
C PHE A 1 12.24 4.97 3.71
N GLU A 2 13.57 5.03 3.80
CA GLU A 2 14.29 6.12 4.45
C GLU A 2 14.13 7.47 3.73
N VAL A 3 14.05 7.44 2.40
CA VAL A 3 13.86 8.64 1.58
C VAL A 3 12.55 9.35 1.92
N GLY A 4 11.48 8.59 2.18
CA GLY A 4 10.20 9.18 2.59
C GLY A 4 10.29 9.89 3.94
N ASP A 5 10.96 9.29 4.91
CA ASP A 5 11.16 9.89 6.24
C ASP A 5 12.04 11.14 6.15
N ALA A 6 13.15 11.08 5.40
CA ALA A 6 14.03 12.22 5.17
C ALA A 6 13.29 13.39 4.49
N MET A 7 12.50 13.11 3.44
CA MET A 7 11.71 14.13 2.75
C MET A 7 10.70 14.81 3.69
N LEU A 8 10.04 14.06 4.57
CA LEU A 8 9.11 14.64 5.54
C LEU A 8 9.82 15.49 6.61
N ALA A 9 10.99 15.05 7.07
CA ALA A 9 11.80 15.80 8.02
C ALA A 9 12.34 17.11 7.43
N GLU A 10 12.74 17.11 6.17
CA GLU A 10 13.28 18.29 5.47
C GLU A 10 12.19 19.27 4.98
N THR A 11 10.94 18.83 4.83
CA THR A 11 9.86 19.64 4.24
C THR A 11 8.73 19.97 5.23
N ASP A 12 7.72 19.12 5.34
CA ASP A 12 6.59 19.25 6.27
C ASP A 12 6.15 17.84 6.71
N PRO A 13 6.06 17.55 8.02
CA PRO A 13 5.63 16.24 8.53
C PRO A 13 4.22 15.81 8.07
N LYS A 14 3.40 16.76 7.60
CA LYS A 14 2.04 16.54 7.09
C LYS A 14 1.99 16.54 5.56
N ALA A 15 3.12 16.59 4.87
CA ALA A 15 3.18 16.40 3.43
C ALA A 15 2.88 14.93 3.05
N GLN A 16 2.56 14.72 1.79
CA GLN A 16 2.60 13.39 1.17
C GLN A 16 3.83 13.34 0.28
N VAL A 17 4.59 12.26 0.39
CA VAL A 17 5.88 12.10 -0.29
C VAL A 17 5.82 10.92 -1.25
N ALA A 18 6.45 11.08 -2.40
CA ALA A 18 6.67 10.02 -3.38
C ALA A 18 8.12 10.11 -3.88
N GLY A 19 8.87 9.01 -3.84
CA GLY A 19 10.29 9.04 -4.18
C GLY A 19 10.83 7.73 -4.73
N ILE A 20 12.08 7.78 -5.17
CA ILE A 20 12.81 6.63 -5.70
C ILE A 20 13.93 6.19 -4.75
N GLY A 21 14.12 4.87 -4.66
CA GLY A 21 15.31 4.30 -4.02
C GLY A 21 16.50 4.22 -4.98
N THR A 22 17.58 3.59 -4.52
CA THR A 22 18.82 3.38 -5.29
C THR A 22 18.58 2.66 -6.63
N ALA A 23 17.57 1.79 -6.72
CA ALA A 23 17.19 1.16 -7.97
C ALA A 23 16.73 2.17 -9.05
N GLY A 24 16.02 3.23 -8.65
CA GLY A 24 15.62 4.30 -9.57
C GLY A 24 16.81 5.14 -10.01
N GLU A 25 17.70 5.49 -9.07
CA GLU A 25 18.94 6.24 -9.35
C GLU A 25 19.86 5.50 -10.33
N ASN A 26 19.94 4.17 -10.20
CA ASN A 26 20.72 3.29 -11.07
C ASN A 26 19.95 2.85 -12.34
N LEU A 27 18.81 3.48 -12.65
CA LEU A 27 18.03 3.24 -13.87
C LEU A 27 17.61 1.77 -14.08
N VAL A 28 17.35 1.04 -13.00
CA VAL A 28 16.87 -0.34 -13.07
C VAL A 28 15.50 -0.35 -13.75
N LYS A 29 15.34 -1.12 -14.84
CA LYS A 29 14.12 -1.11 -15.68
C LYS A 29 12.82 -1.43 -14.94
N MET A 30 12.91 -2.14 -13.82
CA MET A 30 11.78 -2.49 -12.95
C MET A 30 11.66 -1.59 -11.70
N ALA A 31 12.41 -0.48 -11.65
CA ALA A 31 12.36 0.43 -10.51
C ALA A 31 10.97 1.07 -10.38
N GLY A 32 10.42 1.00 -9.17
CA GLY A 32 9.16 1.61 -8.78
C GLY A 32 9.33 2.96 -8.08
N ILE A 33 8.19 3.61 -7.82
CA ILE A 33 8.09 4.78 -6.96
C ILE A 33 7.43 4.34 -5.65
N MET A 34 8.01 4.76 -4.53
CA MET A 34 7.49 4.48 -3.19
C MET A 34 6.86 5.75 -2.61
N LEU A 35 5.69 5.62 -1.99
CA LEU A 35 4.91 6.71 -1.43
C LEU A 35 4.76 6.52 0.07
N GLY A 36 4.97 7.59 0.84
CA GLY A 36 4.79 7.61 2.29
C GLY A 36 6.06 7.31 3.11
N PRO A 37 5.94 7.35 4.45
CA PRO A 37 7.03 7.09 5.40
C PRO A 37 7.36 5.60 5.54
N SER A 38 8.43 5.27 6.25
CA SER A 38 8.91 3.89 6.39
C SER A 38 7.91 2.90 6.99
N HIS A 39 7.10 3.33 7.95
CA HIS A 39 6.10 2.50 8.64
C HIS A 39 4.81 2.33 7.82
N TYR A 40 4.63 3.08 6.73
CA TYR A 40 3.44 2.98 5.88
C TYR A 40 3.76 3.38 4.44
N VAL A 41 4.12 2.38 3.63
CA VAL A 41 4.55 2.58 2.25
C VAL A 41 3.50 2.07 1.27
N ARG A 42 3.22 2.84 0.22
CA ARG A 42 2.55 2.36 -1.00
C ARG A 42 3.52 2.36 -2.18
N GLY A 43 3.32 1.48 -3.16
CA GLY A 43 4.24 1.33 -4.29
C GLY A 43 3.55 1.43 -5.64
N ALA A 44 4.06 2.30 -6.51
CA ALA A 44 3.83 2.24 -7.95
C ALA A 44 5.01 1.47 -8.58
N SER A 45 4.94 0.14 -8.50
CA SER A 45 6.12 -0.73 -8.67
C SER A 45 6.34 -1.28 -10.09
N ARG A 46 5.39 -1.11 -11.01
CA ARG A 46 5.48 -1.67 -12.37
C ARG A 46 5.69 -0.58 -13.42
N GLY A 47 6.26 -0.98 -14.56
CA GLY A 47 6.47 -0.09 -15.72
C GLY A 47 7.73 0.78 -15.66
N GLY A 48 8.60 0.61 -14.67
CA GLY A 48 9.90 1.29 -14.62
C GLY A 48 9.83 2.80 -14.34
N MET A 49 8.72 3.28 -13.77
CA MET A 49 8.52 4.70 -13.46
C MET A 49 9.63 5.27 -12.57
N GLY A 50 10.20 4.46 -11.67
CA GLY A 50 11.33 4.86 -10.83
C GLY A 50 12.59 5.15 -11.63
N ALA A 51 12.86 4.40 -12.71
CA ALA A 51 14.01 4.67 -13.59
C ALA A 51 13.80 5.94 -14.41
N ILE A 52 12.55 6.25 -14.79
CA ILE A 52 12.23 7.50 -15.48
C ILE A 52 12.53 8.69 -14.57
N LEU A 53 12.11 8.67 -13.30
CA LEU A 53 12.45 9.72 -12.34
C LEU A 53 13.97 9.82 -12.12
N GLY A 54 14.66 8.68 -11.99
CA GLY A 54 16.12 8.64 -11.87
C GLY A 54 16.85 9.25 -13.06
N SER A 55 16.38 8.99 -14.29
CA SER A 55 16.96 9.56 -15.51
C SER A 55 16.90 11.09 -15.56
N LYS A 56 15.95 11.68 -14.82
CA LYS A 56 15.75 13.12 -14.68
C LYS A 56 16.43 13.70 -13.44
N LYS A 57 17.23 12.90 -12.72
CA LYS A 57 17.85 13.25 -11.43
C LYS A 57 16.83 13.74 -10.39
N LEU A 58 15.61 13.22 -10.44
CA LEU A 58 14.52 13.58 -9.52
C LEU A 58 14.39 12.51 -8.42
N LYS A 59 14.85 12.83 -7.20
CA LYS A 59 14.80 11.91 -6.05
C LYS A 59 13.39 11.64 -5.55
N GLY A 60 12.53 12.65 -5.60
CA GLY A 60 11.15 12.55 -5.14
C GLY A 60 10.42 13.89 -5.18
N ILE A 61 9.14 13.83 -4.83
CA ILE A 61 8.21 14.96 -4.77
C ILE A 61 7.51 14.91 -3.42
N ALA A 62 7.52 16.03 -2.70
CA ALA A 62 6.74 16.25 -1.49
C ALA A 62 5.62 17.25 -1.78
N VAL A 63 4.38 16.92 -1.43
CA VAL A 63 3.21 17.77 -1.67
C VAL A 63 2.45 18.02 -0.37
N ARG A 64 2.27 19.30 -0.01
CA ARG A 64 1.44 19.74 1.11
C ARG A 64 0.28 20.59 0.61
N GLY A 65 -0.94 20.09 0.72
CA GLY A 65 -2.17 20.78 0.35
C GLY A 65 -3.07 21.07 1.55
N LYS A 66 -3.64 22.27 1.61
CA LYS A 66 -4.71 22.64 2.56
C LYS A 66 -6.07 22.91 1.89
N LYS A 67 -6.08 23.02 0.56
CA LYS A 67 -7.29 23.28 -0.22
C LYS A 67 -8.19 22.05 -0.19
N ARG A 68 -9.49 22.28 0.06
CA ARG A 68 -10.51 21.22 -0.04
C ARG A 68 -11.06 21.19 -1.48
N PRO A 69 -11.35 20.01 -2.03
CA PRO A 69 -12.07 19.92 -3.30
C PRO A 69 -13.45 20.58 -3.18
N ASP A 70 -13.87 21.24 -4.25
CA ASP A 70 -15.24 21.74 -4.38
C ASP A 70 -16.11 20.67 -5.06
N TYR A 71 -17.34 20.53 -4.60
CA TYR A 71 -18.29 19.53 -5.09
C TYR A 71 -19.57 20.24 -5.52
N PRO A 72 -20.00 20.09 -6.79
CA PRO A 72 -21.21 20.76 -7.28
C PRO A 72 -22.46 20.49 -6.43
N ASP A 73 -22.61 19.26 -5.93
CA ASP A 73 -23.61 18.92 -4.90
C ASP A 73 -22.94 18.16 -3.75
N ARG A 74 -22.56 18.93 -2.72
CA ARG A 74 -21.92 18.40 -1.52
C ARG A 74 -22.84 17.46 -0.72
N LYS A 75 -24.16 17.67 -0.74
CA LYS A 75 -25.10 16.86 0.05
C LYS A 75 -25.27 15.49 -0.60
N ALA A 76 -25.47 15.44 -1.91
CA ALA A 76 -25.53 14.19 -2.66
C ALA A 76 -24.25 13.37 -2.48
N PHE A 77 -23.07 14.00 -2.63
CA PHE A 77 -21.78 13.32 -2.43
C PHE A 77 -21.66 12.69 -1.04
N LEU A 78 -21.97 13.44 0.03
CA LEU A 78 -21.87 12.92 1.39
C LEU A 78 -22.86 11.77 1.65
N ASN A 79 -24.07 11.82 1.08
CA ASN A 79 -25.04 10.74 1.17
C ASN A 79 -24.52 9.47 0.50
N THR A 80 -24.00 9.58 -0.73
CA THR A 80 -23.41 8.43 -1.45
C THR A 80 -22.23 7.83 -0.71
N VAL A 81 -21.32 8.66 -0.18
CA VAL A 81 -20.18 8.17 0.62
C VAL A 81 -20.65 7.42 1.86
N LYS A 82 -21.71 7.89 2.54
CA LYS A 82 -22.26 7.23 3.72
C LYS A 82 -22.85 5.86 3.37
N GLU A 83 -23.61 5.77 2.28
CA GLU A 83 -24.20 4.52 1.79
C GLU A 83 -23.12 3.51 1.39
N GLN A 84 -22.13 3.94 0.60
CA GLN A 84 -21.03 3.08 0.15
C GLN A 84 -20.17 2.61 1.32
N ASN A 85 -19.85 3.48 2.27
CA ASN A 85 -19.05 3.09 3.44
C ASN A 85 -19.75 2.02 4.29
N LYS A 86 -21.08 2.07 4.40
CA LYS A 86 -21.86 1.03 5.08
C LYS A 86 -21.71 -0.31 4.35
N ALA A 87 -21.95 -0.32 3.03
CA ALA A 87 -21.83 -1.52 2.22
C ALA A 87 -20.41 -2.10 2.21
N ILE A 88 -19.37 -1.25 2.15
CA ILE A 88 -17.98 -1.70 2.22
C ILE A 88 -17.68 -2.31 3.58
N LYS A 89 -18.09 -1.67 4.69
CA LYS A 89 -17.82 -2.18 6.03
C LYS A 89 -18.45 -3.55 6.28
N GLU A 90 -19.66 -3.77 5.78
CA GLU A 90 -20.37 -5.05 5.92
C GLU A 90 -19.72 -6.17 5.08
N ASN A 91 -19.11 -5.84 3.92
CA ASN A 91 -18.58 -6.82 2.97
C ASN A 91 -17.05 -6.98 2.95
N SER A 92 -16.28 -6.21 3.74
CA SER A 92 -14.81 -6.19 3.68
C SER A 92 -14.11 -6.72 4.94
N THR A 93 -14.83 -7.44 5.80
CA THR A 93 -14.30 -7.97 7.07
C THR A 93 -13.05 -8.84 6.87
N GLY A 94 -13.04 -9.72 5.86
CA GLY A 94 -11.87 -10.56 5.56
C GLY A 94 -10.63 -9.76 5.14
N MET A 95 -10.79 -8.74 4.29
CA MET A 95 -9.72 -7.83 3.90
C MET A 95 -9.24 -6.96 5.06
N SER A 96 -10.13 -6.60 5.99
CA SER A 96 -9.79 -5.79 7.16
C SER A 96 -8.99 -6.59 8.20
N LEU A 97 -9.26 -7.88 8.36
CA LEU A 97 -8.60 -8.76 9.32
C LEU A 97 -7.28 -9.33 8.80
N LEU A 98 -7.25 -9.76 7.53
CA LEU A 98 -6.14 -10.54 6.98
C LEU A 98 -5.32 -9.75 5.94
N GLY A 99 -5.79 -8.56 5.54
CA GLY A 99 -5.20 -7.79 4.45
C GLY A 99 -5.19 -8.57 3.13
N THR A 100 -4.38 -8.11 2.18
CA THR A 100 -4.16 -8.83 0.92
C THR A 100 -3.52 -10.21 1.14
N ALA A 101 -2.80 -10.41 2.26
CA ALA A 101 -2.19 -11.68 2.63
C ALA A 101 -3.23 -12.77 2.99
N GLY A 102 -4.48 -12.40 3.28
CA GLY A 102 -5.58 -13.34 3.45
C GLY A 102 -5.91 -14.15 2.20
N GLY A 103 -5.58 -13.63 1.01
CA GLY A 103 -5.76 -14.34 -0.26
C GLY A 103 -4.77 -15.48 -0.49
N PHE A 104 -3.69 -15.58 0.31
CA PHE A 104 -2.62 -16.55 0.07
C PHE A 104 -3.09 -18.01 0.14
N GLN A 105 -4.00 -18.34 1.06
CA GLN A 105 -4.60 -19.70 1.17
C GLN A 105 -5.40 -20.06 -0.08
N ALA A 106 -6.24 -19.13 -0.56
CA ALA A 106 -7.02 -19.36 -1.76
C ALA A 106 -6.10 -19.51 -3.00
N THR A 107 -5.07 -18.69 -3.13
CA THR A 107 -4.11 -18.79 -4.24
C THR A 107 -3.34 -20.13 -4.22
N GLU A 108 -3.05 -20.68 -3.05
CA GLU A 108 -2.48 -22.03 -2.92
C GLU A 108 -3.48 -23.12 -3.35
N GLU A 109 -4.71 -23.07 -2.85
CA GLU A 109 -5.76 -24.05 -3.14
C GLU A 109 -6.06 -24.13 -4.65
N TYR A 110 -6.04 -22.98 -5.33
CA TYR A 110 -6.17 -22.90 -6.78
C TYR A 110 -4.90 -23.26 -7.57
N GLY A 111 -3.76 -23.47 -6.91
CA GLY A 111 -2.48 -23.80 -7.53
C GLY A 111 -1.82 -22.65 -8.29
N ASP A 112 -2.20 -21.40 -8.00
CA ASP A 112 -1.74 -20.17 -8.65
C ASP A 112 -0.55 -19.51 -7.90
N LEU A 113 0.05 -20.24 -6.95
CA LEU A 113 1.29 -19.79 -6.31
C LEU A 113 2.47 -19.95 -7.27
N ALA A 114 3.19 -18.86 -7.49
CA ALA A 114 4.39 -18.83 -8.32
C ALA A 114 5.58 -19.57 -7.67
N LEU A 115 5.53 -20.90 -7.63
CA LEU A 115 6.55 -21.76 -7.05
C LEU A 115 7.61 -22.14 -8.09
N LYS A 116 8.89 -21.86 -7.79
CA LYS A 116 10.04 -22.10 -8.68
C LYS A 116 9.81 -21.56 -10.11
N ASN A 117 9.33 -20.32 -10.22
CA ASN A 117 8.96 -19.69 -11.50
C ASN A 117 7.88 -20.49 -12.24
N TRP A 118 6.75 -20.75 -11.57
CA TRP A 118 5.56 -21.42 -12.11
C TRP A 118 5.75 -22.89 -12.52
N ARG A 119 6.80 -23.55 -12.02
CA ARG A 119 7.11 -24.95 -12.36
C ARG A 119 6.41 -25.96 -11.46
N LEU A 120 5.86 -25.53 -10.33
CA LEU A 120 5.18 -26.37 -9.34
C LEU A 120 3.83 -25.75 -9.01
N GLY A 121 2.82 -26.60 -8.75
CA GLY A 121 1.46 -26.16 -8.44
C GLY A 121 1.14 -26.11 -6.94
N THR A 122 1.83 -26.88 -6.09
CA THR A 122 1.54 -26.94 -4.65
C THR A 122 2.82 -26.96 -3.83
N TRP A 123 2.77 -26.39 -2.62
CA TRP A 123 3.88 -26.43 -1.67
C TRP A 123 3.35 -26.70 -0.26
N PRO A 124 3.69 -27.85 0.35
CA PRO A 124 3.13 -28.25 1.65
C PRO A 124 3.34 -27.26 2.81
N ARG A 125 4.29 -26.33 2.70
CA ARG A 125 4.56 -25.29 3.72
C ARG A 125 3.94 -23.93 3.39
N ALA A 126 3.16 -23.83 2.31
CA ALA A 126 2.49 -22.59 1.94
C ALA A 126 1.57 -22.06 3.05
N ALA A 127 0.94 -22.97 3.80
CA ALA A 127 0.11 -22.64 4.97
C ALA A 127 0.85 -21.86 6.06
N GLU A 128 2.19 -21.92 6.13
CA GLU A 128 3.01 -21.17 7.10
C GLU A 128 3.19 -19.69 6.72
N LEU A 129 2.89 -19.31 5.47
CA LEU A 129 3.10 -17.95 4.94
C LEU A 129 1.80 -17.15 4.79
N THR A 130 0.69 -17.69 5.28
CA THR A 130 -0.63 -17.10 5.10
C THR A 130 -0.86 -15.96 6.10
N GLY A 131 -1.69 -14.99 5.74
CA GLY A 131 -2.02 -13.85 6.62
C GLY A 131 -2.60 -14.28 7.98
N SER A 132 -3.18 -15.47 8.09
CA SER A 132 -3.70 -16.04 9.34
C SER A 132 -2.62 -16.49 10.33
N VAL A 133 -1.38 -16.75 9.89
CA VAL A 133 -0.26 -17.14 10.78
C VAL A 133 0.32 -15.93 11.50
N HIS A 134 0.16 -14.74 10.94
CA HIS A 134 0.59 -13.47 11.53
C HIS A 134 -0.53 -12.72 12.27
N TYR A 135 -1.73 -13.29 12.35
CA TYR A 135 -2.88 -12.73 13.07
C TYR A 135 -3.05 -13.46 14.40
N SER A 136 -2.80 -12.78 15.53
CA SER A 136 -3.14 -13.32 16.87
C SER A 136 -4.52 -12.82 17.31
N PRO A 137 -5.40 -13.65 17.89
CA PRO A 137 -6.74 -13.26 18.37
C PRO A 137 -6.78 -12.21 19.51
N GLY A 138 -5.66 -11.57 19.83
CA GLY A 138 -5.53 -10.51 20.86
C GLY A 138 -5.01 -9.18 20.31
N ASP A 139 -4.68 -9.09 19.02
CA ASP A 139 -4.22 -7.85 18.39
C ASP A 139 -5.44 -6.98 18.03
N THR A 140 -6.15 -6.47 19.03
CA THR A 140 -7.09 -5.37 18.80
C THR A 140 -6.31 -4.19 18.23
N MET A 141 -6.53 -3.88 16.95
CA MET A 141 -6.09 -2.61 16.37
C MET A 141 -6.52 -1.49 17.30
N GLY A 142 -5.54 -0.84 17.92
CA GLY A 142 -5.71 0.15 18.97
C GLY A 142 -6.85 1.12 18.68
N THR A 143 -7.92 0.97 19.45
CA THR A 143 -8.83 2.05 19.79
C THR A 143 -8.31 2.77 21.03
N GLU A 144 -7.05 3.19 21.02
CA GLU A 144 -6.50 4.06 22.06
C GLU A 144 -6.18 5.43 21.47
N ASP A 145 -6.85 6.42 22.05
CA ASP A 145 -6.66 7.86 22.02
C ASP A 145 -6.71 8.60 20.67
N ARG A 146 -7.95 8.89 20.27
CA ARG A 146 -8.30 10.17 19.65
C ARG A 146 -9.32 10.91 20.51
N HIS A 147 -8.82 11.59 21.54
CA HIS A 147 -9.43 12.80 22.12
C HIS A 147 -8.37 13.88 22.27
#